data_AF-A0A7M3MIU8-F1
#
_entry.id   AF-A0A7M3MIU8-F1
#
_cell.length_a   1.000
_cell.length_b   1.000
_cell.length_c   1.000
_cell.angle_alpha   90.00
_cell.angle_beta   90.00
_cell.angle_gamma   90.00
#
_symmetry.space_group_name_H-M   'P 1'
#
loop_
_entity.id
_entity.type
_entity.pdbx_description
1 polymer ?
#
loop_
_entity_poly.entity_id
_entity_poly.type
_entity_poly.pdbx_seq_one_letter_code
_entity_poly.pdbx_strand_id
1 'polypeptide(L)'
;MRKLVWLSIALMLLIAGGVAAYVFWPEDQARVEEVLDEVGLRRFAQRMLGPGKDAAEPLDEVTKDLGDFQGYMGESMEQKQAQDLLALVNSQPGKERYTITYKIGRTRYTFIIDFRDDALMRLEKTGSHGKNEYWTGYPMERLKSAAEGGSLAETPEGRSPARVYEF
;
A
#
# COMPACT_ATOMS: atom_id res chain seq x y z
N MET A 1 -50.76 -11.39 32.54
CA MET A 1 -50.53 -11.36 31.07
C MET A 1 -50.53 -9.93 30.52
N ARG A 2 -49.66 -9.03 31.02
CA ARG A 2 -49.58 -7.62 30.55
C ARG A 2 -48.15 -7.12 30.24
N LYS A 3 -47.12 -7.95 30.48
CA LYS A 3 -45.70 -7.58 30.29
C LYS A 3 -45.14 -7.98 28.91
N LEU A 4 -45.82 -8.86 28.17
CA LEU A 4 -45.36 -9.35 26.87
C LEU A 4 -45.74 -8.45 25.68
N VAL A 5 -46.73 -7.57 25.81
CA VAL A 5 -47.18 -6.69 24.72
C VAL A 5 -46.27 -5.46 24.57
N TRP A 6 -45.68 -4.99 25.67
CA TRP A 6 -44.79 -3.81 25.65
C TRP A 6 -43.42 -4.09 25.02
N LEU A 7 -42.93 -5.34 25.08
CA LEU A 7 -41.66 -5.72 24.48
C LEU A 7 -41.74 -5.71 22.94
N SER A 8 -42.89 -6.10 22.37
CA SER A 8 -43.11 -6.16 20.92
C SER A 8 -43.18 -4.77 20.28
N ILE A 9 -43.77 -3.80 20.98
CA ILE A 9 -43.91 -2.42 20.49
C ILE A 9 -42.56 -1.69 20.54
N ALA A 10 -41.75 -1.91 21.58
CA ALA A 10 -40.40 -1.36 21.67
C ALA A 10 -39.47 -1.93 20.57
N LEU A 11 -39.61 -3.22 20.24
CA LEU A 11 -38.81 -3.87 19.20
C LEU A 11 -39.18 -3.37 17.79
N MET A 12 -40.46 -3.09 17.52
CA MET A 12 -40.88 -2.54 16.22
C MET A 12 -40.43 -1.08 16.01
N LEU A 13 -40.41 -0.26 17.08
CA LEU A 13 -39.93 1.14 16.99
C LEU A 13 -38.41 1.23 16.76
N LEU A 14 -37.64 0.28 17.30
CA LEU A 14 -36.19 0.21 17.04
C LEU A 14 -35.86 -0.19 15.59
N ILE A 15 -36.68 -1.06 14.98
CA ILE A 15 -36.48 -1.47 13.58
C ILE A 15 -36.89 -0.32 12.63
N ALA A 16 -37.97 0.40 12.91
CA ALA A 16 -38.38 1.54 12.09
C ALA A 16 -37.40 2.74 12.21
N GLY A 17 -36.85 3.00 13.40
CA GLY A 17 -35.84 4.04 13.61
C GLY A 17 -34.48 3.71 12.96
N GLY A 18 -34.08 2.43 12.96
CA GLY A 18 -32.85 1.98 12.33
C GLY A 18 -32.87 2.05 10.80
N VAL A 19 -34.03 1.79 10.18
CA VAL A 19 -34.18 1.86 8.71
C VAL A 19 -34.25 3.31 8.23
N ALA A 20 -34.85 4.23 9.00
CA ALA A 20 -34.88 5.65 8.63
C ALA A 20 -33.49 6.32 8.71
N ALA A 21 -32.62 5.88 9.63
CA ALA A 21 -31.24 6.38 9.72
C ALA A 21 -30.32 5.87 8.60
N TYR A 22 -30.69 4.78 7.93
CA TYR A 22 -29.92 4.22 6.81
C TYR A 22 -30.28 4.87 5.46
N VAL A 23 -31.45 5.49 5.34
CA VAL A 23 -31.96 6.06 4.07
C VAL A 23 -31.63 7.55 3.90
N PHE A 24 -31.17 8.23 4.95
CA PHE A 24 -30.96 9.69 4.94
C PHE A 24 -29.55 10.15 5.36
N TRP A 25 -28.52 9.35 5.12
CA TRP A 25 -27.13 9.85 5.20
C TRP A 25 -26.73 10.44 3.82
N PRO A 26 -26.36 11.73 3.74
CA PRO A 26 -25.96 12.34 2.48
C PRO A 26 -24.66 11.70 1.98
N GLU A 27 -24.60 11.49 0.67
CA GLU A 27 -23.47 10.96 -0.08
C GLU A 27 -22.20 11.82 0.09
N ASP A 28 -21.39 11.52 1.11
CA ASP A 28 -19.94 11.62 0.95
C ASP A 28 -19.44 10.27 0.45
N GLN A 29 -19.52 10.07 -0.87
CA GLN A 29 -18.82 9.01 -1.57
C GLN A 29 -17.31 9.30 -1.54
N ALA A 30 -16.69 9.24 -0.36
CA ALA A 30 -15.29 8.89 -0.28
C ALA A 30 -15.17 7.47 -0.86
N ARG A 31 -14.66 7.36 -2.08
CA ARG A 31 -14.47 6.11 -2.83
C ARG A 31 -13.72 5.09 -1.98
N VAL A 32 -14.45 4.14 -1.40
CA VAL A 32 -13.92 3.05 -0.58
C VAL A 32 -13.11 2.03 -1.41
N GLU A 33 -13.09 2.16 -2.75
CA GLU A 33 -12.18 1.41 -3.63
C GLU A 33 -10.76 2.03 -3.72
N GLU A 34 -10.54 3.26 -3.24
CA GLU A 34 -9.24 3.94 -3.38
C GLU A 34 -8.23 3.66 -2.26
N VAL A 35 -8.69 3.12 -1.14
CA VAL A 35 -7.84 2.51 -0.12
C VAL A 35 -7.73 1.04 -0.49
N LEU A 36 -6.71 0.68 -1.27
CA LEU A 36 -6.35 -0.71 -1.46
C LEU A 36 -5.88 -1.27 -0.12
N ASP A 37 -6.88 -1.73 0.64
CA ASP A 37 -6.86 -2.75 1.65
C ASP A 37 -5.65 -2.66 2.59
N GLU A 38 -5.77 -1.88 3.67
CA GLU A 38 -4.92 -2.03 4.85
C GLU A 38 -4.84 -3.51 5.28
N VAL A 39 -5.89 -4.30 5.02
CA VAL A 39 -5.92 -5.74 5.24
C VAL A 39 -5.11 -6.51 4.18
N GLY A 40 -4.99 -6.04 2.95
CA GLY A 40 -4.18 -6.62 1.88
C GLY A 40 -2.69 -6.37 2.10
N LEU A 41 -2.32 -5.14 2.46
CA LEU A 41 -0.95 -4.79 2.87
C LEU A 41 -0.58 -5.47 4.20
N ARG A 42 -1.50 -5.54 5.19
CA ARG A 42 -1.31 -6.31 6.42
C ARG A 42 -1.21 -7.80 6.17
N ARG A 43 -2.03 -8.39 5.30
CA ARG A 43 -1.95 -9.83 4.96
C ARG A 43 -0.68 -10.12 4.17
N PHE A 44 -0.17 -9.17 3.40
CA PHE A 44 1.14 -9.29 2.75
C PHE A 44 2.25 -9.20 3.80
N ALA A 45 2.23 -8.20 4.69
CA ALA A 45 3.15 -8.10 5.82
C ALA A 45 3.09 -9.33 6.74
N GLN A 46 1.91 -9.85 7.08
CA GLN A 46 1.71 -11.08 7.86
C GLN A 46 2.20 -12.34 7.11
N ARG A 47 2.03 -12.41 5.78
CA ARG A 47 2.59 -13.50 4.97
C ARG A 47 4.13 -13.43 4.91
N MET A 48 4.70 -12.23 4.90
CA MET A 48 6.15 -12.02 4.93
C MET A 48 6.76 -12.30 6.33
N LEU A 49 6.00 -12.05 7.40
CA LEU A 49 6.46 -12.18 8.79
C LEU A 49 6.20 -13.55 9.44
N GLY A 50 5.45 -14.44 8.77
CA GLY A 50 5.07 -15.76 9.28
C GLY A 50 3.94 -15.72 10.32
N PRO A 51 3.23 -16.85 10.54
CA PRO A 51 2.17 -16.93 11.54
C PRO A 51 2.75 -16.81 12.95
N GLY A 52 2.35 -15.77 13.71
CA GLY A 52 2.70 -15.64 15.13
C GLY A 52 3.13 -14.25 15.63
N LYS A 53 3.26 -13.23 14.77
CA LYS A 53 3.53 -11.85 15.21
C LYS A 53 2.22 -11.08 15.42
N ASP A 54 1.38 -11.56 16.33
CA ASP A 54 0.34 -10.74 16.93
C ASP A 54 1.03 -9.75 17.88
N ALA A 55 0.88 -8.44 17.60
CA ALA A 55 1.62 -7.31 18.18
C ALA A 55 3.03 -7.06 17.59
N ALA A 56 3.11 -6.81 16.28
CA ALA A 56 4.22 -6.02 15.77
C ALA A 56 4.08 -4.59 16.30
N GLU A 57 5.14 -4.06 16.92
CA GLU A 57 5.25 -2.63 17.26
C GLU A 57 4.83 -1.77 16.06
N PRO A 58 4.19 -0.61 16.30
CA PRO A 58 3.80 0.28 15.21
C PRO A 58 5.04 0.62 14.37
N LEU A 59 4.99 0.29 13.08
CA LEU A 59 6.07 0.56 12.13
C LEU A 59 6.21 2.07 11.99
N ASP A 60 7.42 2.61 12.17
CA ASP A 60 7.66 4.03 11.87
C ASP A 60 7.77 4.19 10.35
N GLU A 61 6.69 4.61 9.71
CA GLU A 61 6.56 4.63 8.26
C GLU A 61 6.09 5.96 7.71
N VAL A 62 6.45 6.22 6.45
CA VAL A 62 5.99 7.39 5.68
C VAL A 62 5.43 6.91 4.36
N THR A 63 4.20 7.33 4.05
CA THR A 63 3.54 7.05 2.78
C THR A 63 3.21 8.36 2.06
N LYS A 64 3.44 8.39 0.74
CA LYS A 64 3.10 9.55 -0.10
C LYS A 64 2.42 9.10 -1.40
N ASP A 65 1.19 9.54 -1.61
CA ASP A 65 0.55 9.43 -2.92
C ASP A 65 0.99 10.57 -3.83
N LEU A 66 1.58 10.23 -4.97
CA LEU A 66 2.08 11.18 -5.97
C LEU A 66 1.07 11.42 -7.09
N GLY A 67 -0.08 10.74 -7.07
CA GLY A 67 -1.14 10.91 -8.05
C GLY A 67 -0.77 10.31 -9.41
N ASP A 68 -1.03 11.04 -10.48
CA ASP A 68 -0.69 10.57 -11.83
C ASP A 68 0.83 10.63 -12.07
N PHE A 69 1.37 9.60 -12.71
CA PHE A 69 2.79 9.51 -13.00
C PHE A 69 3.23 10.64 -13.94
N GLN A 70 4.19 11.46 -13.49
CA GLN A 70 4.81 12.54 -14.26
C GLN A 70 6.24 12.17 -14.63
N GLY A 71 6.42 11.34 -15.65
CA GLY A 71 7.73 11.09 -16.27
C GLY A 71 7.98 12.04 -17.45
N TYR A 72 9.25 12.38 -17.72
CA TYR A 72 9.63 13.13 -18.90
C TYR A 72 10.24 12.22 -19.98
N MET A 73 10.29 12.72 -21.22
CA MET A 73 10.85 11.97 -22.34
C MET A 73 12.32 11.58 -22.07
N GLY A 74 12.62 10.28 -22.15
CA GLY A 74 13.96 9.73 -21.99
C GLY A 74 14.25 9.12 -20.61
N GLU A 75 13.37 9.32 -19.63
CA GLU A 75 13.49 8.68 -18.31
C GLU A 75 12.75 7.33 -18.29
N SER A 76 13.36 6.31 -17.68
CA SER A 76 12.66 5.04 -17.44
C SER A 76 11.71 5.17 -16.25
N MET A 77 10.57 4.46 -16.29
CA MET A 77 9.63 4.45 -15.15
C MET A 77 10.31 4.00 -13.85
N GLU A 78 11.21 3.01 -13.93
CA GLU A 78 11.99 2.53 -12.79
C GLU A 78 12.88 3.63 -12.20
N GLN A 79 13.57 4.38 -13.05
CA GLN A 79 14.40 5.49 -12.63
C GLN A 79 13.60 6.57 -11.90
N LYS A 80 12.46 6.99 -12.46
CA LYS A 80 11.62 8.02 -11.83
C LYS A 80 11.07 7.57 -10.48
N GLN A 81 10.57 6.34 -10.42
CA GLN A 81 10.07 5.73 -9.19
C GLN A 81 11.17 5.68 -8.11
N ALA A 82 12.39 5.33 -8.51
CA ALA A 82 13.54 5.31 -7.62
C ALA A 82 13.92 6.71 -7.12
N GLN A 83 13.96 7.71 -8.00
CA GLN A 83 14.25 9.10 -7.64
C GLN A 83 13.24 9.67 -6.65
N ASP A 84 11.95 9.46 -6.87
CA ASP A 84 10.90 9.99 -6.00
C ASP A 84 10.89 9.31 -4.63
N LEU A 85 11.14 7.99 -4.58
CA LEU A 85 11.21 7.26 -3.31
C LEU A 85 12.47 7.68 -2.55
N LEU A 86 13.60 7.85 -3.23
CA LEU A 86 14.82 8.37 -2.64
C LEU A 86 14.65 9.81 -2.14
N ALA A 87 13.92 10.66 -2.88
CA ALA A 87 13.58 12.01 -2.43
C ALA A 87 12.72 11.99 -1.16
N LEU A 88 11.76 11.06 -1.06
CA LEU A 88 10.98 10.87 0.15
C LEU A 88 11.87 10.47 1.35
N VAL A 89 12.75 9.48 1.17
CA VAL A 89 13.71 9.06 2.20
C VAL A 89 14.60 10.22 2.66
N ASN A 90 15.13 10.99 1.72
CA ASN A 90 16.00 12.13 2.04
C ASN A 90 15.24 13.27 2.75
N SER A 91 13.96 13.45 2.45
CA SER A 91 13.14 14.49 3.09
C SER A 91 12.75 14.18 4.53
N GLN A 92 12.69 12.89 4.89
CA GLN A 92 12.26 12.42 6.21
C GLN A 92 13.10 11.23 6.67
N PRO A 93 14.41 11.41 6.91
CA PRO A 93 15.31 10.30 7.22
C PRO A 93 14.96 9.61 8.54
N GLY A 94 15.37 8.35 8.70
CA GLY A 94 15.27 7.60 9.95
C GLY A 94 14.01 6.73 10.13
N LYS A 95 13.11 6.69 9.15
CA LYS A 95 11.96 5.77 9.14
C LYS A 95 12.36 4.35 8.77
N GLU A 96 11.57 3.39 9.25
CA GLU A 96 11.75 1.97 8.94
C GLU A 96 11.23 1.62 7.55
N ARG A 97 10.18 2.31 7.08
CA ARG A 97 9.57 2.08 5.77
C ARG A 97 9.14 3.36 5.09
N TYR A 98 9.30 3.38 3.78
CA TYR A 98 8.82 4.45 2.92
C TYR A 98 8.05 3.88 1.75
N THR A 99 6.90 4.46 1.46
CA THR A 99 6.02 4.04 0.38
C THR A 99 5.65 5.23 -0.49
N ILE A 100 5.74 5.05 -1.80
CA ILE A 100 5.14 5.96 -2.76
C ILE A 100 4.12 5.24 -3.64
N THR A 101 3.08 5.95 -4.06
CA THR A 101 2.09 5.43 -5.01
C THR A 101 1.90 6.35 -6.21
N TYR A 102 1.61 5.77 -7.36
CA TYR A 102 1.25 6.47 -8.59
C TYR A 102 0.11 5.78 -9.33
N LYS A 103 -0.49 6.52 -10.26
CA LYS A 103 -1.42 6.00 -11.25
C LYS A 103 -0.88 6.23 -12.67
N ILE A 104 -1.03 5.22 -13.52
CA ILE A 104 -0.85 5.29 -14.97
C ILE A 104 -2.12 4.74 -15.61
N GLY A 105 -3.01 5.63 -16.05
CA GLY A 105 -4.34 5.24 -16.52
C GLY A 105 -5.13 4.53 -15.40
N ARG A 106 -5.43 3.24 -15.59
CA ARG A 106 -6.14 2.40 -14.59
C ARG A 106 -5.21 1.63 -13.67
N THR A 107 -3.91 1.68 -13.91
CA THR A 107 -2.90 0.90 -13.21
C THR A 107 -2.35 1.71 -12.05
N ARG A 108 -2.37 1.14 -10.84
CA ARG A 108 -1.69 1.70 -9.68
C ARG A 108 -0.32 1.05 -9.52
N TYR A 109 0.70 1.87 -9.31
CA TYR A 109 2.02 1.44 -8.89
C TYR A 109 2.23 1.79 -7.42
N THR A 110 2.77 0.86 -6.64
CA THR A 110 3.21 1.08 -5.25
C THR A 110 4.67 0.68 -5.17
N PHE A 111 5.52 1.57 -4.68
CA PHE A 111 6.95 1.32 -4.54
C PHE A 111 7.37 1.54 -3.09
N ILE A 112 7.97 0.51 -2.49
CA ILE A 112 8.20 0.41 -1.05
C ILE A 112 9.67 0.07 -0.81
N ILE A 113 10.32 0.84 0.05
CA ILE A 113 11.59 0.46 0.67
C ILE A 113 11.34 0.17 2.15
N ASP A 114 11.79 -0.98 2.61
CA ASP A 114 11.65 -1.46 3.98
C ASP A 114 13.04 -1.80 4.54
N PHE A 115 13.51 -1.00 5.48
CA PHE A 115 14.81 -1.19 6.12
C PHE A 115 14.79 -2.25 7.21
N ARG A 116 13.63 -2.55 7.78
CA ARG A 116 13.49 -3.56 8.82
C ARG A 116 13.60 -4.97 8.23
N ASP A 117 12.98 -5.17 7.07
CA ASP A 117 12.99 -6.44 6.35
C ASP A 117 14.10 -6.48 5.27
N ASP A 118 14.95 -5.45 5.20
CA ASP A 118 16.05 -5.28 4.24
C ASP A 118 15.62 -5.54 2.79
N ALA A 119 14.54 -4.85 2.38
CA ALA A 119 13.80 -5.16 1.17
C ALA A 119 13.35 -3.94 0.37
N LEU A 120 13.18 -4.16 -0.93
CA LEU A 120 12.62 -3.20 -1.88
C LEU A 120 11.55 -3.91 -2.70
N MET A 121 10.41 -3.25 -2.94
CA MET A 121 9.24 -3.89 -3.53
C MET A 121 8.52 -2.96 -4.48
N ARG A 122 8.16 -3.45 -5.67
CA ARG A 122 7.31 -2.76 -6.63
C ARG A 122 6.08 -3.58 -6.93
N LEU A 123 4.90 -3.01 -6.67
CA LEU A 123 3.61 -3.59 -7.00
C LEU A 123 2.97 -2.80 -8.14
N GLU A 124 2.58 -3.50 -9.18
CA GLU A 124 1.72 -3.04 -10.26
C GLU A 124 0.35 -3.69 -10.09
N LYS A 125 -0.75 -2.92 -10.07
CA LYS A 125 -2.11 -3.45 -9.95
C LYS A 125 -3.07 -2.77 -10.92
N THR A 126 -3.80 -3.56 -11.68
CA THR A 126 -4.86 -3.13 -12.61
C THR A 126 -6.13 -3.95 -12.36
N GLY A 127 -7.10 -3.37 -11.65
CA GLY A 127 -8.31 -4.09 -11.25
C GLY A 127 -7.99 -5.29 -10.38
N SER A 128 -8.36 -6.50 -10.83
CA SER A 128 -8.06 -7.75 -10.15
C SER A 128 -6.65 -8.30 -10.42
N HIS A 129 -5.98 -7.85 -11.48
CA HIS A 129 -4.68 -8.36 -11.89
C HIS A 129 -3.55 -7.53 -11.31
N GLY A 130 -2.40 -8.15 -11.06
CA GLY A 130 -1.21 -7.43 -10.64
C GLY A 130 0.07 -8.24 -10.76
N LYS A 131 1.18 -7.52 -10.60
CA LYS A 131 2.54 -8.05 -10.60
C LYS A 131 3.28 -7.44 -9.42
N ASN A 132 3.91 -8.28 -8.62
CA ASN A 132 4.74 -7.89 -7.49
C ASN A 132 6.19 -8.30 -7.78
N GLU A 133 7.09 -7.33 -7.73
CA GLU A 133 8.53 -7.52 -7.84
C GLU A 133 9.17 -7.22 -6.49
N TYR A 134 10.00 -8.16 -6.02
CA TYR A 134 10.56 -8.14 -4.68
C TYR A 134 12.07 -8.38 -4.70
N TRP A 135 12.84 -7.47 -4.12
CA TRP A 135 14.29 -7.59 -3.96
C TRP A 135 14.65 -7.61 -2.48
N THR A 136 15.50 -8.56 -2.09
CA THR A 136 16.11 -8.62 -0.75
C THR A 136 17.55 -8.12 -0.80
N GLY A 137 18.00 -7.55 0.31
CA GLY A 137 19.37 -7.06 0.48
C GLY A 137 19.60 -5.73 -0.22
N TYR A 138 20.38 -4.86 0.43
CA TYR A 138 20.89 -3.62 -0.15
C TYR A 138 19.81 -2.70 -0.76
N PRO A 139 18.66 -2.47 -0.08
CA PRO A 139 17.55 -1.74 -0.69
C PRO A 139 17.92 -0.29 -1.00
N MET A 140 18.81 0.33 -0.23
CA MET A 140 19.28 1.69 -0.48
C MET A 140 20.21 1.78 -1.68
N GLU A 141 21.15 0.83 -1.83
CA GLU A 141 22.09 0.79 -2.94
C GLU A 141 21.36 0.52 -4.26
N ARG A 142 20.42 -0.43 -4.26
CA ARG A 142 19.53 -0.70 -5.40
C ARG A 142 18.74 0.54 -5.79
N LEU A 143 18.17 1.22 -4.80
CA LEU A 143 17.39 2.44 -5.01
C LEU A 143 18.24 3.56 -5.62
N LYS A 144 19.46 3.77 -5.12
CA LYS A 144 20.40 4.75 -5.66
C LYS A 144 20.85 4.41 -7.09
N SER A 145 21.23 3.16 -7.34
CA SER A 145 21.59 2.71 -8.70
C SER A 145 20.46 3.00 -9.70
N ALA A 146 19.23 2.60 -9.39
CA ALA A 146 18.09 2.86 -10.27
C ALA A 146 17.82 4.37 -10.45
N ALA A 147 17.93 5.17 -9.39
CA ALA A 147 17.74 6.62 -9.47
C ALA A 147 18.77 7.31 -10.40
N GLU A 148 19.99 6.76 -10.45
CA GLU A 148 21.11 7.22 -11.28
C GLU A 148 21.07 6.67 -12.73
N GLY A 149 20.04 5.89 -13.09
CA GLY A 149 19.86 5.31 -14.43
C GLY A 149 20.41 3.88 -14.58
N GLY A 150 20.85 3.26 -13.49
CA GLY A 150 21.17 1.85 -13.39
C GLY A 150 19.92 0.97 -13.28
N SER A 151 19.94 -0.04 -12.41
CA SER A 151 18.82 -0.97 -12.26
C SER A 151 18.62 -1.41 -10.82
N LEU A 152 17.36 -1.68 -10.44
CA LEU A 152 17.02 -2.26 -9.14
C LEU A 152 17.65 -3.64 -8.89
N ALA A 153 18.14 -4.31 -9.93
CA ALA A 153 18.88 -5.55 -9.81
C ALA A 153 20.34 -5.36 -9.35
N GLU A 154 20.90 -4.15 -9.40
CA GLU A 154 22.31 -3.91 -9.05
C GLU A 154 22.52 -3.81 -7.54
N THR A 155 23.53 -4.52 -7.04
CA THR A 155 23.96 -4.53 -5.65
C THR A 155 25.48 -4.41 -5.57
N PRO A 156 26.05 -4.14 -4.38
CA PRO A 156 27.49 -4.21 -4.18
C PRO A 156 28.11 -5.58 -4.51
N GLU A 157 27.31 -6.66 -4.46
CA GLU A 157 27.74 -8.03 -4.73
C GLU A 157 27.53 -8.45 -6.21
N GLY A 158 27.01 -7.56 -7.05
CA GLY A 158 26.74 -7.84 -8.47
C GLY A 158 25.28 -7.63 -8.84
N ARG A 159 24.71 -8.51 -9.68
CA ARG A 159 23.30 -8.41 -10.10
C ARG A 159 22.46 -9.49 -9.44
N SER A 160 21.39 -9.08 -8.79
CA SER A 160 20.41 -9.94 -8.13
C SER A 160 19.00 -9.49 -8.51
N PRO A 161 18.31 -10.19 -9.44
CA PRO A 161 17.01 -9.79 -9.96
C PRO A 161 15.89 -9.96 -8.92
N ALA A 162 14.74 -9.37 -9.23
CA ALA A 162 13.56 -9.48 -8.37
C ALA A 162 13.00 -10.91 -8.37
N ARG A 163 12.36 -11.29 -7.27
CA ARG A 163 11.35 -12.34 -7.26
C ARG A 163 10.05 -11.74 -7.79
N VAL A 164 9.43 -12.39 -8.77
CA VAL A 164 8.23 -11.89 -9.45
C VAL A 164 7.04 -12.80 -9.14
N TYR A 165 5.92 -12.20 -8.76
CA TYR A 165 4.66 -12.87 -8.51
C TYR A 165 3.54 -12.17 -9.26
N GLU A 166 2.77 -12.92 -10.05
CA GLU A 166 1.61 -12.42 -10.78
C GLU A 166 0.33 -12.99 -10.17
N PHE A 167 -0.75 -12.20 -10.17
CA PHE A 167 -2.06 -12.59 -9.64
C PHE A 167 -3.20 -11.89 -10.38
#